data_AF-A0A0N8GKX6-F1
#
_entry.id   AF-A0A0N8GKX6-F1
#
_cell.length_a   1.000
_cell.length_b   1.000
_cell.length_c   1.000
_cell.angle_alpha   90.00
_cell.angle_beta   90.00
_cell.angle_gamma   90.00
#
_symmetry.space_group_name_H-M   'P 1'
#
loop_
_entity.id
_entity.type
_entity.pdbx_description
1 polymer ?
#
loop_
_entity_poly.entity_id
_entity_poly.type
_entity_poly.pdbx_seq_one_letter_code
_entity_poly.pdbx_strand_id
1 'polypeptide(L)'
;MTTWKHTERAIAKRLNGRRLGATGGATPDVITDRLAVEVKHRKELPGWLKDALAQAVHNAGERLPQVVLHEAGKRHADDLILLRMQDLERLLSKQF
;
A
#
# COMPACT_ATOMS: atom_id res chain seq x y z
N MET A 1 -11.71 -3.81 19.31
CA MET A 1 -11.89 -3.79 17.84
C MET A 1 -11.30 -2.50 17.30
N THR A 2 -10.25 -2.59 16.49
CA THR A 2 -9.79 -1.44 15.70
C THR A 2 -10.79 -1.19 14.58
N THR A 3 -11.32 0.03 14.49
CA THR A 3 -12.25 0.41 13.43
C THR A 3 -11.49 0.76 12.16
N TRP A 4 -12.12 0.67 10.99
CA TRP A 4 -11.53 1.12 9.71
C TRP A 4 -11.00 2.58 9.80
N LYS A 5 -11.70 3.45 10.54
CA LYS A 5 -11.29 4.83 10.82
C LYS A 5 -9.95 4.91 11.57
N HIS A 6 -9.69 3.97 12.48
CA HIS A 6 -8.42 3.91 13.20
C HIS A 6 -7.29 3.53 12.23
N THR A 7 -7.52 2.56 11.35
CA THR A 7 -6.55 2.15 10.32
C THR A 7 -6.19 3.32 9.41
N GLU A 8 -7.15 4.08 8.91
CA GLU A 8 -6.88 5.27 8.08
C GLU A 8 -6.03 6.32 8.78
N ARG A 9 -6.31 6.61 10.06
CA ARG A 9 -5.50 7.56 10.85
C ARG A 9 -4.07 7.06 11.04
N ALA A 10 -3.89 5.76 11.25
CA ALA A 10 -2.56 5.16 11.36
C ALA A 10 -1.80 5.29 10.03
N ILE A 11 -2.45 5.02 8.89
CA ILE A 11 -1.85 5.19 7.55
C ILE A 11 -1.49 6.66 7.29
N ALA A 12 -2.38 7.60 7.59
CA ALA A 12 -2.10 9.03 7.47
C ALA A 12 -0.86 9.44 8.28
N LYS A 13 -0.75 8.98 9.53
CA LYS A 13 0.42 9.27 10.38
C LYS A 13 1.72 8.70 9.78
N ARG A 14 1.69 7.46 9.29
CA ARG A 14 2.85 6.78 8.69
C ARG A 14 3.37 7.48 7.44
N LEU A 15 2.46 7.94 6.59
CA LEU A 15 2.79 8.59 5.32
C LEU A 15 3.00 10.11 5.44
N ASN A 16 3.00 10.67 6.66
CA ASN A 16 2.96 12.12 6.90
C ASN A 16 1.85 12.82 6.08
N GLY A 17 0.70 12.14 5.96
CA GLY A 17 -0.44 12.55 5.16
C GLY A 17 -1.61 13.05 5.99
N ARG A 18 -2.65 13.49 5.28
CA ARG A 18 -3.91 13.94 5.87
C ARG A 18 -5.04 12.99 5.47
N ARG A 19 -5.76 12.48 6.48
CA ARG A 19 -7.00 11.72 6.27
C ARG A 19 -8.13 12.67 5.85
N LEU A 20 -8.85 12.35 4.79
CA LEU A 20 -10.01 13.14 4.32
C LEU A 20 -11.33 12.69 4.97
N GLY A 21 -11.46 11.38 5.25
CA GLY A 21 -12.62 10.80 5.90
C GLY A 21 -13.83 10.64 4.99
N ALA A 22 -14.95 10.17 5.55
CA ALA A 22 -16.17 9.91 4.79
C ALA A 22 -16.89 11.23 4.46
N THR A 23 -16.52 11.83 3.34
CA THR A 23 -17.08 13.10 2.84
C THR A 23 -18.38 12.92 2.06
N GLY A 24 -18.80 11.67 1.80
CA GLY A 24 -19.95 11.36 0.93
C GLY A 24 -19.66 11.44 -0.57
N GLY A 25 -18.43 11.82 -0.95
CA GLY A 25 -17.94 11.82 -2.34
C GLY A 25 -16.85 10.79 -2.59
N ALA A 26 -16.47 10.59 -3.86
CA ALA A 26 -15.36 9.73 -4.28
C ALA A 26 -14.00 10.41 -4.03
N THR A 27 -13.65 10.61 -2.76
CA THR A 27 -12.35 11.17 -2.34
C THR A 27 -11.44 10.07 -1.78
N PRO A 28 -10.11 10.14 -2.00
CA PRO A 28 -9.17 9.21 -1.36
C PRO A 28 -9.27 9.27 0.17
N ASP A 29 -8.98 8.17 0.85
CA ASP A 29 -9.01 8.11 2.32
C ASP A 29 -7.90 8.97 2.95
N VAL A 30 -6.71 8.95 2.35
CA VAL A 30 -5.52 9.70 2.78
C VAL A 30 -4.86 10.37 1.58
N ILE A 31 -4.39 11.60 1.76
CA ILE A 31 -3.60 12.34 0.78
C ILE A 31 -2.24 12.75 1.34
N THR A 32 -1.24 12.78 0.47
CA THR A 32 0.04 13.48 0.69
C THR A 32 0.29 14.43 -0.49
N ASP A 33 1.45 15.07 -0.51
CA ASP A 33 1.99 15.79 -1.67
C ASP A 33 2.17 14.89 -2.93
N ARG A 34 2.42 13.60 -2.73
CA ARG A 34 2.76 12.63 -3.79
C ARG A 34 1.75 11.51 -3.98
N LEU A 35 0.90 11.24 -2.99
CA LEU A 35 0.05 10.05 -2.96
C LEU A 35 -1.43 10.38 -2.73
N ALA A 36 -2.30 9.68 -3.47
CA ALA A 36 -3.72 9.52 -3.19
C ALA A 36 -3.96 8.07 -2.76
N VAL A 37 -4.30 7.85 -1.49
CA VAL A 37 -4.29 6.53 -0.86
C VAL A 37 -5.70 6.10 -0.47
N GLU A 38 -6.08 4.92 -0.96
CA GLU A 38 -7.28 4.19 -0.55
C GLU A 38 -6.89 3.10 0.47
N VAL A 39 -7.60 3.01 1.59
CA VAL A 39 -7.34 2.07 2.68
C VAL A 39 -8.41 0.99 2.72
N LYS A 40 -8.01 -0.25 2.46
CA LYS A 40 -8.90 -1.42 2.61
C LYS A 40 -8.55 -2.20 3.88
N HIS A 41 -9.41 -2.10 4.89
CA HIS A 41 -9.31 -2.92 6.10
C HIS A 41 -10.12 -4.22 5.95
N ARG A 42 -9.53 -5.36 6.31
CA ARG A 42 -10.13 -6.70 6.27
C ARG A 42 -9.73 -7.48 7.52
N LYS A 43 -10.55 -8.47 7.91
CA LYS A 43 -10.23 -9.42 8.99
C LYS A 43 -8.96 -10.22 8.67
N GLU A 44 -8.82 -10.64 7.42
CA GLU A 44 -7.64 -11.30 6.91
C GLU A 44 -7.40 -10.89 5.45
N LEU A 45 -6.12 -10.85 5.05
CA LEU A 45 -5.71 -10.72 3.65
C LEU A 45 -5.46 -12.11 3.05
N PRO A 46 -5.60 -12.29 1.72
CA PRO A 46 -5.29 -13.57 1.06
C PRO A 46 -3.91 -14.11 1.44
N GLY A 47 -3.85 -15.39 1.83
CA GLY A 47 -2.61 -16.06 2.27
C GLY A 47 -1.50 -15.96 1.24
N TRP A 48 -1.80 -16.29 -0.01
CA TRP A 48 -0.83 -16.30 -1.11
C TRP A 48 -0.19 -14.93 -1.37
N LEU A 49 -0.89 -13.81 -1.10
CA LEU A 49 -0.30 -12.47 -1.21
C LEU A 49 0.73 -12.21 -0.11
N LYS A 50 0.46 -12.71 1.11
CA LYS A 50 1.41 -12.63 2.23
C LYS A 50 2.67 -13.45 1.92
N ASP A 51 2.50 -14.65 1.37
CA ASP A 51 3.60 -15.55 1.03
C ASP A 51 4.47 -14.98 -0.10
N ALA A 52 3.85 -14.47 -1.16
CA ALA A 52 4.55 -13.82 -2.26
C ALA A 52 5.38 -12.60 -1.78
N LEU A 53 4.80 -11.78 -0.90
CA LEU A 53 5.50 -10.63 -0.33
C LEU A 53 6.64 -11.06 0.61
N ALA A 54 6.47 -12.12 1.40
CA ALA A 54 7.52 -12.67 2.25
C ALA A 54 8.70 -13.17 1.40
N GLN A 55 8.43 -13.87 0.29
CA GLN A 55 9.45 -14.32 -0.64
C GLN A 55 10.17 -13.14 -1.31
N ALA A 56 9.44 -12.09 -1.72
CA ALA A 56 10.05 -10.88 -2.29
C ALA A 56 10.98 -10.18 -1.29
N VAL A 57 10.58 -10.09 -0.02
CA VAL A 57 11.40 -9.52 1.06
C VAL A 57 12.65 -10.35 1.32
N HIS A 58 12.52 -11.67 1.40
CA HIS A 58 13.65 -12.57 1.65
C HIS A 58 14.73 -12.45 0.58
N ASN A 59 14.33 -12.31 -0.69
CA ASN A 59 15.24 -12.31 -1.83
C ASN A 59 15.77 -10.92 -2.23
N ALA A 60 15.29 -9.84 -1.61
CA ALA A 60 15.61 -8.48 -2.06
C ALA A 60 17.05 -8.04 -1.78
N GLY A 61 17.69 -8.55 -0.73
CA GLY A 61 18.96 -8.01 -0.24
C GLY A 61 18.81 -6.53 0.09
N GLU A 62 19.67 -5.68 -0.48
CA GLU A 62 19.61 -4.22 -0.24
C GLU A 62 18.55 -3.48 -1.10
N ARG A 63 18.01 -4.15 -2.13
CA ARG A 63 17.05 -3.60 -3.09
C ARG A 63 15.68 -3.38 -2.46
N LEU A 64 14.78 -2.69 -3.16
CA LEU A 64 13.39 -2.52 -2.74
C LEU A 64 12.59 -3.80 -3.05
N PRO A 65 12.05 -4.51 -2.05
CA PRO A 65 11.20 -5.67 -2.29
C PRO A 65 9.84 -5.24 -2.84
N GLN A 66 9.36 -5.95 -3.86
CA GLN A 66 8.03 -5.76 -4.43
C GLN A 66 7.53 -7.05 -5.08
N VAL A 67 6.22 -7.19 -5.16
CA VAL A 67 5.52 -8.21 -5.93
C VAL A 67 4.81 -7.50 -7.08
N VAL A 68 5.02 -7.98 -8.30
CA VAL A 68 4.24 -7.59 -9.48
C VAL A 68 3.23 -8.69 -9.75
N LEU A 69 1.95 -8.34 -9.77
CA LEU A 69 0.85 -9.24 -10.05
C LEU A 69 0.30 -8.94 -11.44
N HIS A 70 0.43 -9.91 -12.33
CA HIS A 70 -0.06 -9.84 -13.70
C HIS A 70 -1.25 -10.79 -13.88
N GLU A 71 -2.32 -10.31 -14.52
CA GLU A 71 -3.43 -11.15 -14.95
C GLU A 71 -3.21 -11.58 -16.41
N ALA A 72 -3.22 -12.89 -16.66
CA ALA A 72 -2.91 -13.45 -17.98
C ALA A 72 -3.79 -12.84 -19.08
N GLY A 73 -3.13 -12.34 -20.13
CA GLY A 73 -3.79 -11.70 -21.28
C GLY A 73 -4.20 -10.24 -21.05
N LYS A 74 -3.86 -9.64 -19.90
CA LYS A 74 -4.03 -8.19 -19.67
C LYS A 74 -2.78 -7.41 -20.11
N ARG A 75 -2.89 -6.09 -20.16
CA ARG A 75 -1.76 -5.20 -20.45
C ARG A 75 -0.89 -5.05 -19.22
N HIS A 76 0.43 -5.11 -19.38
CA HIS A 76 1.37 -4.89 -18.28
C HIS A 76 1.29 -3.49 -17.64
N ALA A 77 0.68 -2.52 -18.31
CA ALA A 77 0.40 -1.21 -17.73
C ALA A 77 -0.59 -1.26 -16.54
N ASP A 78 -1.38 -2.33 -16.46
CA ASP A 78 -2.40 -2.53 -15.43
C ASP A 78 -1.95 -3.56 -14.36
N ASP A 79 -0.69 -4.01 -14.40
CA ASP A 79 -0.15 -4.91 -13.40
C ASP A 79 -0.18 -4.24 -12.01
N LEU A 80 -0.59 -5.01 -11.00
CA LEU A 80 -0.65 -4.49 -9.63
C LEU A 80 0.72 -4.63 -8.97
N ILE A 81 1.14 -3.58 -8.26
CA ILE A 81 2.36 -3.59 -7.46
C ILE A 81 1.98 -3.68 -5.98
N LEU A 82 2.54 -4.65 -5.27
CA LEU A 82 2.41 -4.82 -3.84
C LEU A 82 3.78 -4.73 -3.16
N LEU A 83 3.86 -3.92 -2.10
CA LEU A 83 5.02 -3.79 -1.24
C LEU A 83 4.58 -3.58 0.21
N ARG A 84 5.46 -3.79 1.19
CA ARG A 84 5.13 -3.48 2.60
C ARG A 84 5.09 -1.97 2.78
N MET A 85 4.29 -1.50 3.72
CA MET A 85 4.23 -0.07 4.11
C MET A 85 5.62 0.50 4.42
N GLN A 86 6.46 -0.25 5.14
CA GLN A 86 7.84 0.17 5.45
C GLN A 86 8.74 0.34 4.22
N ASP A 87 8.53 -0.46 3.18
CA ASP A 87 9.32 -0.39 1.96
C ASP A 87 8.86 0.81 1.12
N LEU A 88 7.55 1.09 1.12
CA LEU A 88 7.00 2.31 0.53
C LEU A 88 7.55 3.57 1.23
N GLU A 89 7.56 3.59 2.56
CA GLU A 89 8.16 4.70 3.34
C GLU A 89 9.64 4.92 2.97
N ARG A 90 10.41 3.83 2.82
CA ARG A 90 11.81 3.89 2.36
C ARG A 90 11.94 4.43 0.94
N LEU A 91 11.01 4.11 0.04
CA LEU A 91 10.98 4.63 -1.32
C LEU A 91 10.66 6.14 -1.34
N LEU A 92 9.72 6.59 -0.52
CA LEU A 92 9.32 8.00 -0.47
C LEU A 92 10.37 8.89 0.17
N SER A 93 11.16 8.38 1.12
CA SER A 93 12.21 9.14 1.80
C SER A 93 13.48 9.32 0.97
N LYS A 94 13.74 8.43 0.01
CA LYS A 94 14.80 8.60 -0.98
C LYS A 94 14.31 9.57 -2.05
N GLN A 95 14.75 10.83 -1.97
CA GLN A 95 14.71 11.72 -3.14
C GLN A 95 15.56 11.06 -4.24
N PHE A 96 14.98 10.91 -5.44
CA PHE A 96 15.74 10.58 -6.65
C PHE A 96 16.43 11.83 -7.16
#